data_AF-A0A9D2NSF1-F1
#
_entry.id   AF-A0A9D2NSF1-F1
#
_cell.length_a   1.000
_cell.length_b   1.000
_cell.length_c   1.000
_cell.angle_alpha   90.00
_cell.angle_beta   90.00
_cell.angle_gamma   90.00
#
_symmetry.space_group_name_H-M   'P 1'
#
loop_
_entity.id
_entity.type
_entity.pdbx_description
1 polymer ?
#
loop_
_entity_poly.entity_id
_entity_poly.type
_entity_poly.pdbx_seq_one_letter_code
_entity_poly.pdbx_strand_id
1 'polypeptide(L)'
;MREYVTPRMTGETFASNEYISVCWGVACDVSWANDYEQRYEFWDGGNVSHASDHCGNSSNQVIYDRDNNGVGEAMVETGTSGLGTLECTIYTDYDRYTGRFTGQTSASQVKIDDLIYWTTSSGSRTWHHRGTVTATAEGHPNRS
;
A
#
# COMPACT_ATOMS: atom_id res chain seq x y z
N MET A 1 -58.38 -25.41 -0.29
CA MET A 1 -57.57 -24.50 0.55
C MET A 1 -56.57 -23.81 -0.38
N ARG A 2 -56.62 -22.48 -0.49
CA ARG A 2 -55.68 -21.72 -1.33
C ARG A 2 -54.62 -21.15 -0.41
N GLU A 3 -53.39 -21.60 -0.58
CA GLU A 3 -52.24 -21.16 0.20
C GLU A 3 -51.71 -19.86 -0.41
N TYR A 4 -51.82 -18.76 0.32
CA TYR A 4 -51.22 -17.49 -0.06
C TYR A 4 -49.80 -17.46 0.48
N VAL A 5 -48.82 -17.62 -0.40
CA VAL A 5 -47.41 -17.49 -0.05
C VAL A 5 -46.98 -16.06 -0.35
N THR A 6 -46.50 -15.33 0.67
CA THR A 6 -45.95 -13.99 0.49
C THR A 6 -44.71 -14.06 -0.42
N PRO A 7 -44.63 -13.31 -1.52
CA PRO A 7 -43.40 -13.23 -2.31
C PRO A 7 -42.33 -12.59 -1.44
N ARG A 8 -41.34 -13.38 -1.04
CA ARG A 8 -40.11 -12.87 -0.41
C ARG A 8 -39.15 -12.55 -1.53
N MET A 9 -38.92 -11.27 -1.77
CA MET A 9 -37.76 -10.86 -2.56
C MET A 9 -36.54 -11.17 -1.69
N THR A 10 -35.74 -12.16 -2.09
CA THR A 10 -34.38 -12.27 -1.57
C THR A 10 -33.65 -11.06 -2.12
N GLY A 11 -33.43 -10.05 -1.28
CA GLY A 11 -32.49 -9.00 -1.63
C GLY A 11 -31.16 -9.68 -1.87
N GLU A 12 -30.73 -9.75 -3.12
CA GLU A 12 -29.33 -10.01 -3.41
C GLU A 12 -28.57 -8.86 -2.75
N THR A 13 -27.99 -9.13 -1.58
CA THR A 13 -26.85 -8.35 -1.13
C THR A 13 -25.82 -8.59 -2.22
N PHE A 14 -25.74 -7.66 -3.18
CA PHE A 14 -24.56 -7.54 -4.00
C PHE A 14 -23.42 -7.39 -3.01
N ALA A 15 -22.64 -8.46 -2.81
CA ALA A 15 -21.31 -8.33 -2.27
C ALA A 15 -20.68 -7.23 -3.14
N SER A 16 -20.26 -6.14 -2.51
CA SER A 16 -19.59 -5.03 -3.17
C SER A 16 -18.61 -5.63 -4.16
N ASN A 17 -18.94 -5.51 -5.45
CA ASN A 17 -18.12 -6.04 -6.52
C ASN A 17 -16.74 -5.42 -6.30
N GLU A 18 -15.70 -6.25 -6.09
CA GLU A 18 -14.30 -5.87 -5.85
C GLU A 18 -13.66 -5.05 -6.98
N TYR A 19 -14.49 -4.49 -7.87
CA TYR A 19 -14.18 -3.97 -9.19
C TYR A 19 -14.15 -2.43 -9.27
N ILE A 20 -14.20 -1.73 -8.13
CA ILE A 20 -14.09 -0.27 -8.07
C ILE A 20 -13.37 0.12 -6.77
N SER A 21 -12.14 -0.36 -6.58
CA SER A 21 -11.30 0.24 -5.53
C SER A 21 -10.54 1.40 -6.15
N VAL A 22 -10.79 2.63 -5.69
CA VAL A 22 -9.87 3.73 -6.00
C VAL A 22 -8.57 3.41 -5.27
N CYS A 23 -7.50 3.40 -6.05
CA CYS A 23 -6.19 2.95 -5.60
C CYS A 23 -5.25 4.13 -5.74
N TRP A 24 -4.82 4.74 -4.64
CA TRP A 24 -3.72 5.69 -4.68
C TRP A 24 -2.42 4.90 -4.82
N GLY A 25 -1.54 5.36 -5.72
CA GLY A 25 -0.23 4.76 -5.93
C GLY A 25 0.83 5.43 -5.06
N VAL A 26 1.87 4.70 -4.68
CA VAL A 26 3.01 5.27 -3.97
C VAL A 26 4.31 4.68 -4.52
N ALA A 27 4.95 5.35 -5.48
CA ALA A 27 6.26 4.90 -5.96
C ALA A 27 7.34 5.08 -4.89
N CYS A 28 8.12 4.03 -4.61
CA CYS A 28 9.30 4.15 -3.76
C CYS A 28 10.40 4.96 -4.47
N ASP A 29 10.98 5.92 -3.74
CA ASP A 29 12.24 6.54 -4.10
C ASP A 29 13.37 5.54 -3.88
N VAL A 30 13.59 4.69 -4.88
CA VAL A 30 14.56 3.59 -4.86
C VAL A 30 15.98 4.05 -4.54
N SER A 31 16.37 5.24 -5.01
CA SER A 31 17.70 5.77 -4.75
C SER A 31 17.86 6.13 -3.29
N TRP A 32 16.85 6.81 -2.72
CA TRP A 32 16.83 7.11 -1.29
C TRP A 32 16.76 5.85 -0.43
N ALA A 33 15.91 4.88 -0.81
CA ALA A 33 15.73 3.66 -0.04
C ALA A 33 17.03 2.83 0.01
N ASN A 34 17.70 2.62 -1.13
CA ASN A 34 18.99 1.93 -1.14
C ASN A 34 20.09 2.68 -0.34
N ASP A 35 20.11 4.02 -0.37
CA ASP A 35 21.02 4.81 0.49
C ASP A 35 20.67 4.66 1.98
N TYR A 36 19.38 4.62 2.30
CA TYR A 36 18.86 4.44 3.65
C TYR A 36 19.29 3.09 4.25
N GLU A 37 19.04 2.01 3.51
CA GLU A 37 19.40 0.65 3.91
C GLU A 37 20.90 0.51 4.16
N GLN A 38 21.73 1.18 3.36
CA GLN A 38 23.19 1.18 3.55
C GLN A 38 23.63 2.07 4.71
N ARG A 39 23.08 3.29 4.83
CA ARG A 39 23.46 4.26 5.87
C ARG A 39 23.19 3.74 7.27
N TYR A 40 22.09 3.00 7.46
CA TYR A 40 21.67 2.49 8.76
C TYR A 40 21.93 0.98 8.93
N GLU A 41 22.79 0.40 8.07
CA GLU A 41 23.28 -0.97 8.18
C GLU A 41 22.19 -2.07 8.06
N PHE A 42 21.09 -1.78 7.37
CA PHE A 42 19.98 -2.70 7.11
C PHE A 42 20.10 -3.48 5.79
N TRP A 43 21.01 -3.07 4.90
CA TRP A 43 21.25 -3.60 3.54
C TRP A 43 21.34 -5.14 3.39
N ASP A 44 21.68 -5.88 4.46
CA ASP A 44 21.82 -7.34 4.49
C ASP A 44 22.59 -7.90 3.27
N GLY A 45 23.72 -7.27 2.93
CA GLY A 45 24.52 -7.67 1.76
C GLY A 45 23.83 -7.52 0.39
N GLY A 46 22.79 -6.69 0.29
CA GLY A 46 21.99 -6.46 -0.92
C GLY A 46 20.69 -7.25 -0.96
N ASN A 47 20.44 -8.07 0.06
CA ASN A 47 19.20 -8.83 0.20
C ASN A 47 18.02 -7.96 0.67
N VAL A 48 18.31 -6.76 1.19
CA VAL A 48 17.34 -5.68 1.42
C VAL A 48 17.65 -4.55 0.44
N SER A 49 17.36 -4.78 -0.84
CA SER A 49 17.53 -3.82 -1.93
C SER A 49 16.21 -3.44 -2.59
N HIS A 50 16.20 -2.25 -3.19
CA HIS A 50 15.07 -1.63 -3.86
C HIS A 50 15.39 -1.47 -5.35
N ALA A 51 14.37 -1.66 -6.20
CA ALA A 51 14.52 -1.60 -7.66
C ALA A 51 13.34 -0.86 -8.31
N SER A 52 13.62 -0.16 -9.41
CA SER A 52 12.66 0.73 -10.09
C SER A 52 11.47 -0.02 -10.71
N ASP A 53 11.71 -1.22 -11.22
CA ASP A 53 10.70 -2.13 -11.79
C ASP A 53 9.95 -2.95 -10.74
N HIS A 54 10.35 -2.84 -9.46
CA HIS A 54 9.68 -3.44 -8.31
C HIS A 54 9.01 -2.36 -7.46
N CYS A 55 9.55 -2.03 -6.29
CA CYS A 55 8.97 -1.02 -5.40
C CYS A 55 9.03 0.41 -5.93
N GLY A 56 9.86 0.70 -6.94
CA GLY A 56 9.83 2.00 -7.60
C GLY A 56 8.62 2.20 -8.51
N ASN A 57 7.87 1.14 -8.81
CA ASN A 57 6.65 1.22 -9.60
C ASN A 57 5.46 1.47 -8.68
N SER A 58 4.82 2.63 -8.80
CA SER A 58 3.65 3.03 -7.98
C SER A 58 2.47 2.06 -8.06
N SER A 59 2.41 1.16 -9.05
CA SER A 59 1.40 0.10 -9.12
C SER A 59 1.65 -1.09 -8.21
N ASN A 60 2.85 -1.18 -7.64
CA ASN A 60 3.21 -2.24 -6.71
C ASN A 60 2.97 -1.83 -5.25
N GLN A 61 2.78 -0.54 -4.93
CA GLN A 61 2.44 -0.08 -3.59
C GLN A 61 1.18 0.75 -3.65
N VAL A 62 0.10 0.20 -3.09
CA VAL A 62 -1.25 0.68 -3.31
C VAL A 62 -1.92 0.96 -1.97
N ILE A 63 -2.53 2.15 -1.86
CA ILE A 63 -3.47 2.48 -0.81
C ILE A 63 -4.88 2.26 -1.36
N TYR A 64 -5.62 1.34 -0.74
CA TYR A 64 -7.01 1.06 -1.09
C TYR A 64 -7.96 2.08 -0.48
N ASP A 65 -8.89 2.57 -1.30
CA ASP A 65 -10.10 3.28 -0.93
C ASP A 65 -11.27 2.56 -1.63
N ARG A 66 -11.77 1.49 -1.00
CA ARG A 66 -12.75 0.53 -1.56
C ARG A 66 -14.15 1.12 -1.65
N ASP A 67 -14.51 2.03 -0.75
CA ASP A 67 -15.80 2.72 -0.78
C ASP A 67 -15.76 4.07 -1.53
N ASN A 68 -14.59 4.45 -2.03
CA ASN A 68 -14.35 5.66 -2.83
C ASN A 68 -14.83 6.93 -2.12
N ASN A 69 -14.56 7.01 -0.82
CA ASN A 69 -14.94 8.14 0.01
C ASN A 69 -13.81 9.19 0.16
N GLY A 70 -12.64 8.93 -0.45
CA GLY A 70 -11.44 9.76 -0.36
C GLY A 70 -10.60 9.48 0.89
N VAL A 71 -10.80 8.35 1.56
CA VAL A 71 -10.11 7.94 2.79
C VAL A 71 -9.48 6.56 2.58
N GLY A 72 -8.15 6.50 2.66
CA GLY A 72 -7.43 5.24 2.56
C GLY A 72 -7.78 4.28 3.71
N GLU A 73 -7.92 2.99 3.40
CA GLU A 73 -8.29 1.95 4.36
C GLU A 73 -7.08 1.10 4.72
N ALA A 74 -6.26 0.75 3.72
CA ALA A 74 -5.08 -0.08 3.90
C ALA A 74 -4.04 0.23 2.82
N MET A 75 -2.75 0.16 3.18
CA MET A 75 -1.65 0.16 2.22
C MET A 75 -1.06 -1.23 2.10
N VAL A 76 -0.87 -1.70 0.87
CA VAL A 76 -0.27 -3.00 0.59
C VAL A 76 0.81 -2.89 -0.46
N GLU A 77 1.77 -3.80 -0.39
CA GLU A 77 2.71 -4.06 -1.47
C GLU A 77 2.22 -5.29 -2.26
N THR A 78 1.98 -5.11 -3.55
CA THR A 78 1.57 -6.14 -4.51
C THR A 78 2.69 -6.39 -5.52
N GLY A 79 2.82 -7.62 -6.01
CA GLY A 79 3.78 -7.93 -7.07
C GLY A 79 5.22 -8.19 -6.59
N THR A 80 5.46 -8.31 -5.27
CA THR A 80 6.75 -8.75 -4.75
C THR A 80 6.96 -10.23 -5.12
N SER A 81 8.02 -10.53 -5.89
CA SER A 81 8.33 -11.81 -6.53
C SER A 81 8.00 -13.07 -5.70
N GLY A 82 6.77 -13.58 -5.83
CA GLY A 82 6.32 -14.83 -5.19
C GLY A 82 5.96 -14.73 -3.70
N LEU A 83 5.93 -13.54 -3.09
CA LEU A 83 5.63 -13.35 -1.66
C LEU A 83 4.15 -13.02 -1.38
N GLY A 84 3.35 -12.78 -2.42
CA GLY A 84 1.94 -12.40 -2.28
C GLY A 84 1.77 -10.90 -2.01
N THR A 85 0.73 -10.56 -1.25
CA THR A 85 0.43 -9.19 -0.83
C THR A 85 1.00 -8.97 0.58
N LEU A 86 1.88 -7.99 0.75
CA LEU A 86 2.45 -7.64 2.05
C LEU A 86 1.76 -6.41 2.64
N GLU A 87 1.42 -6.46 3.91
CA GLU A 87 0.91 -5.29 4.63
C GLU A 87 2.03 -4.28 4.85
N CYS A 88 1.71 -2.99 4.67
CA CYS A 88 2.63 -1.89 4.90
C CYS A 88 2.33 -1.23 6.25
N THR A 89 3.37 -0.89 7.02
CA THR A 89 3.21 0.02 8.17
C THR A 89 3.64 1.42 7.76
N ILE A 90 2.76 2.41 7.90
CA ILE A 90 2.96 3.78 7.42
C ILE A 90 3.47 4.69 8.55
N TYR A 91 4.36 5.61 8.20
CA TYR A 91 5.00 6.58 9.07
C TYR A 91 5.07 7.95 8.39
N THR A 92 5.13 9.02 9.18
CA THR A 92 5.20 10.40 8.67
C THR A 92 6.61 10.98 8.65
N ASP A 93 7.55 10.39 9.39
CA ASP A 93 8.94 10.85 9.42
C ASP A 93 9.91 9.75 9.89
N TYR A 94 11.20 10.05 9.96
CA TYR A 94 12.20 9.20 10.59
C TYR A 94 13.25 10.02 11.36
N ASP A 95 13.80 9.43 12.41
CA ASP A 95 14.93 10.00 13.12
C ASP A 95 16.21 9.79 12.30
N ARG A 96 16.76 10.89 11.78
CA ARG A 96 17.96 10.85 10.92
C ARG A 96 19.24 10.38 11.61
N TYR A 97 19.30 10.35 12.94
CA TYR A 97 20.49 9.89 13.66
C TYR A 97 20.45 8.38 13.90
N THR A 98 19.25 7.83 14.08
CA THR A 98 19.05 6.42 14.41
C THR A 98 18.51 5.58 13.27
N GLY A 99 17.95 6.20 12.21
CA GLY A 99 17.29 5.49 11.12
C GLY A 99 16.00 4.81 11.57
N ARG A 100 15.35 5.32 12.63
CA ARG A 100 14.08 4.78 13.10
C ARG A 100 12.94 5.59 12.52
N PHE A 101 11.99 4.91 11.86
CA PHE A 101 10.75 5.55 11.44
C PHE A 101 9.89 5.94 12.66
N THR A 102 9.26 7.11 12.57
CA THR A 102 8.50 7.76 13.65
C THR A 102 7.17 8.29 13.13
N GLY A 103 6.25 8.61 14.03
CA GLY A 103 4.93 9.11 13.63
C GLY A 103 4.13 8.06 12.86
N GLN A 104 4.07 6.83 13.38
CA GLN A 104 3.25 5.77 12.80
C GLN A 104 1.80 6.25 12.63
N THR A 105 1.23 6.01 11.45
CA THR A 105 -0.10 6.47 11.07
C THR A 105 -0.86 5.38 10.30
N SER A 106 -2.13 5.65 9.99
CA SER A 106 -2.98 4.78 9.18
C SER A 106 -3.17 5.35 7.78
N ALA A 107 -3.53 4.50 6.82
CA ALA A 107 -3.88 4.90 5.46
C ALA A 107 -4.97 5.99 5.42
N SER A 108 -5.88 5.99 6.40
CA SER A 108 -6.97 6.97 6.50
C SER A 108 -6.54 8.39 6.83
N GLN A 109 -5.29 8.59 7.24
CA GLN A 109 -4.72 9.92 7.51
C GLN A 109 -3.84 10.41 6.36
N VAL A 110 -3.49 9.52 5.43
CA VAL A 110 -2.66 9.82 4.27
C VAL A 110 -3.51 10.50 3.20
N LYS A 111 -2.93 11.48 2.52
CA LYS A 111 -3.56 12.20 1.41
C LYS A 111 -2.69 12.12 0.16
N ILE A 112 -3.31 12.39 -0.98
CA ILE A 112 -2.59 12.64 -2.23
C ILE A 112 -1.58 13.79 -1.99
N ASP A 113 -0.41 13.67 -2.60
CA ASP A 113 0.77 14.55 -2.47
C ASP A 113 1.50 14.47 -1.12
N ASP A 114 1.05 13.67 -0.15
CA ASP A 114 1.82 13.44 1.07
C ASP A 114 3.09 12.63 0.75
N LEU A 115 4.22 13.07 1.30
CA LEU A 115 5.41 12.26 1.42
C LEU A 115 5.26 11.33 2.63
N ILE A 116 5.22 10.03 2.39
CA ILE A 116 5.11 9.02 3.43
C ILE A 116 6.34 8.11 3.46
N TYR A 117 6.53 7.49 4.61
CA TYR A 117 7.51 6.44 4.83
C TYR A 117 6.75 5.16 5.17
N TRP A 118 7.25 4.00 4.75
CA TRP A 118 6.62 2.75 5.16
C TRP A 118 7.62 1.61 5.23
N THR A 119 7.28 0.60 6.02
CA THR A 119 8.01 -0.66 6.04
C THR A 119 7.19 -1.78 5.45
N THR A 120 7.88 -2.68 4.74
CA THR A 120 7.38 -4.03 4.43
C THR A 120 8.33 -5.06 5.00
N SER A 121 7.80 -6.16 5.52
CA SER A 121 8.61 -7.20 6.17
C SER A 121 8.27 -8.58 5.60
N SER A 122 9.28 -9.43 5.48
CA SER A 122 9.12 -10.82 5.06
C SER A 122 10.18 -11.70 5.72
N GLY A 123 9.72 -12.64 6.55
CA GLY A 123 10.60 -13.45 7.39
C GLY A 123 11.34 -12.56 8.41
N SER A 124 12.66 -12.58 8.38
CA SER A 124 13.52 -11.77 9.26
C SER A 124 13.95 -10.42 8.68
N ARG A 125 13.46 -10.06 7.48
CA ARG A 125 13.88 -8.87 6.74
C ARG A 125 12.80 -7.80 6.77
N THR A 126 13.23 -6.55 6.80
CA THR A 126 12.37 -5.37 6.71
C THR A 126 13.01 -4.39 5.76
N TRP A 127 12.24 -3.93 4.78
CA TRP A 127 12.60 -2.89 3.83
C TRP A 127 12.00 -1.56 4.27
N HIS A 128 12.76 -0.48 4.16
CA HIS A 128 12.39 0.87 4.55
C HIS A 128 12.23 1.73 3.30
N HIS A 129 11.01 2.19 3.10
CA HIS A 129 10.63 2.88 1.89
C HIS A 129 10.23 4.32 2.18
N ARG A 130 10.28 5.14 1.13
CA ARG A 130 9.75 6.50 1.11
C ARG A 130 9.21 6.80 -0.28
N GLY A 131 8.12 7.56 -0.35
CA GLY A 131 7.45 7.86 -1.61
C GLY A 131 6.38 8.92 -1.43
N THR A 132 5.99 9.54 -2.54
CA THR A 132 4.89 10.52 -2.57
C THR A 132 3.64 9.83 -3.07
N VAL A 133 2.52 10.09 -2.38
CA VAL A 133 1.23 9.49 -2.71
C VAL A 133 0.65 10.17 -3.95
N THR A 134 0.25 9.38 -4.94
CA THR A 134 -0.33 9.87 -6.18
C THR A 134 -1.77 9.39 -6.33
N ALA A 135 -2.61 10.26 -6.90
CA ALA A 135 -4.03 9.96 -7.14
C ALA A 135 -4.26 8.72 -8.05
N THR A 136 -3.26 8.37 -8.86
CA THR A 136 -3.29 7.23 -9.77
C THR A 136 -2.04 6.38 -9.57
N ALA A 137 -2.20 5.06 -9.59
CA ALA A 137 -1.10 4.12 -9.77
C ALA A 137 -0.72 4.01 -11.26
N GLU A 138 0.58 3.97 -11.59
CA GLU A 138 1.08 3.98 -12.96
C GLU A 138 0.55 2.80 -13.80
N GLY A 139 -0.11 3.07 -14.92
CA GLY A 139 -0.74 2.02 -15.75
C GLY A 139 -2.11 1.57 -15.25
N HIS A 140 -2.60 2.13 -14.15
CA HIS A 140 -3.91 1.83 -13.55
C HIS A 140 -4.60 3.09 -13.02
N PRO A 141 -5.01 4.04 -13.91
CA PRO A 141 -5.76 5.22 -13.50
C PRO A 141 -7.12 4.86 -12.89
N ASN A 142 -7.66 3.69 -13.24
CA ASN A 142 -8.78 3.03 -12.58
C ASN A 142 -8.46 1.53 -12.56
N ARG A 143 -8.10 0.96 -11.41
CA ARG A 143 -8.11 -0.49 -11.23
C ARG A 143 -9.56 -0.90 -10.98
N SER A 144 -10.32 -0.96 -12.09
CA SER A 144 -11.61 -1.63 -12.15
C SER A 144 -11.39 -3.13 -12.18
#